data_AF-A0A238WZD8-F1
#
_entry.id   AF-A0A238WZD8-F1
#
_cell.length_a   1.000
_cell.length_b   1.000
_cell.length_c   1.000
_cell.angle_alpha   90.00
_cell.angle_beta   90.00
_cell.angle_gamma   90.00
#
_symmetry.space_group_name_H-M   'P 1'
#
loop_
_entity.id
_entity.type
_entity.pdbx_description
1 polymer ?
#
loop_
_entity_poly.entity_id
_entity_poly.type
_entity_poly.pdbx_seq_one_letter_code
_entity_poly.pdbx_strand_id
1 'polypeptide(L)'
;MIYKYCENFERSNLELNCEKDNLTELDFYFLREGKVRVLIYKCSKCSGLWKMTEYQNVEKWLQVNEVTSKEYISFDSPNYYPIEYFEFAEAYFYDNSLQCGNPKECEKYSGLTCSPKNLNFVEKIMEGDAGCYNIKEEIYKCNKCENKWILKEEFDTHHGYANSAAKIN
;
A
#
# COMPACT_ATOMS: atom_id res chain seq x y z
N MET A 1 -3.91 -8.12 2.39
CA MET A 1 -2.47 -7.97 2.76
C MET A 1 -2.44 -7.10 4.01
N ILE A 2 -1.89 -7.57 5.12
CA ILE A 2 -1.84 -6.81 6.38
C ILE A 2 -0.73 -5.76 6.28
N TYR A 3 -1.05 -4.48 6.46
CA TYR A 3 -0.02 -3.46 6.55
C TYR A 3 0.63 -3.48 7.92
N LYS A 4 1.89 -3.93 7.95
CA LYS A 4 2.77 -3.74 9.10
C LYS A 4 3.39 -2.35 8.98
N TYR A 5 3.07 -1.49 9.95
CA TYR A 5 3.70 -0.17 10.11
C TYR A 5 5.21 -0.39 10.37
N CYS A 6 6.03 0.65 10.19
CA CYS A 6 7.48 0.47 10.40
C CYS A 6 7.85 0.28 11.86
N GLU A 7 7.11 0.92 12.77
CA GLU A 7 7.17 0.56 14.19
C GLU A 7 6.70 -0.89 14.35
N ASN A 8 7.16 -1.60 15.38
CA ASN A 8 6.79 -2.98 15.74
C ASN A 8 5.29 -3.20 16.05
N PHE A 9 4.43 -2.34 15.51
CA PHE A 9 2.99 -2.49 15.46
C PHE A 9 2.61 -3.56 14.46
N GLU A 10 2.42 -4.77 14.97
CA GLU A 10 1.55 -5.75 14.34
C GLU A 10 0.12 -5.25 14.45
N ARG A 11 -0.37 -4.54 13.42
CA ARG A 11 -1.81 -4.38 13.28
C ARG A 11 -2.36 -5.70 12.79
N SER A 12 -3.15 -6.37 13.62
CA SER A 12 -3.90 -7.57 13.25
C SER A 12 -4.80 -7.29 12.03
N ASN A 13 -5.15 -8.35 11.29
CA ASN A 13 -6.10 -8.29 10.17
C ASN A 13 -7.24 -7.28 10.44
N LEU A 14 -7.39 -6.35 9.49
CA LEU A 14 -8.41 -5.30 9.40
C LEU A 14 -9.81 -5.91 9.17
N GLU A 15 -10.33 -6.70 10.10
CA GLU A 15 -11.73 -7.13 10.04
C GLU A 15 -12.62 -6.14 10.81
N LEU A 16 -13.29 -5.28 10.03
CA LEU A 16 -14.72 -4.90 10.12
C LEU A 16 -15.33 -4.36 11.43
N ASN A 17 -14.58 -3.94 12.45
CA ASN A 17 -15.19 -3.52 13.73
C ASN A 17 -14.92 -2.07 14.19
N CYS A 18 -14.46 -1.16 13.32
CA CYS A 18 -14.47 0.26 13.69
C CYS A 18 -15.90 0.79 13.58
N GLU A 19 -16.56 0.97 14.73
CA GLU A 19 -17.84 1.70 14.79
C GLU A 19 -17.65 3.11 14.25
N LYS A 20 -18.67 3.66 13.55
CA LYS A 20 -18.63 5.01 12.96
C LYS A 20 -18.23 6.09 13.99
N ASP A 21 -18.63 5.94 15.25
CA ASP A 21 -18.31 6.87 16.33
C ASP A 21 -16.81 6.96 16.66
N ASN A 22 -16.03 5.94 16.26
CA ASN A 22 -14.57 5.93 16.44
C ASN A 22 -13.84 6.53 15.22
N LEU A 23 -14.55 6.96 14.17
CA LEU A 23 -13.95 7.51 12.96
C LEU A 23 -13.88 9.04 13.05
N THR A 24 -12.69 9.58 12.85
CA THR A 24 -12.46 11.03 12.71
C THR A 24 -12.20 11.35 11.24
N GLU A 25 -12.96 12.28 10.68
CA GLU A 25 -12.74 12.79 9.32
C GLU A 25 -11.39 13.52 9.25
N LEU A 26 -10.57 13.15 8.28
CA LEU A 26 -9.28 13.78 8.01
C LEU A 26 -9.36 14.78 6.86
N ASP A 27 -10.08 14.40 5.80
CA ASP A 27 -10.18 15.19 4.57
C ASP A 27 -11.42 14.78 3.77
N PHE A 28 -11.83 15.65 2.85
CA PHE A 28 -12.83 15.34 1.85
C PHE A 28 -12.53 16.04 0.52
N TYR A 29 -12.90 15.38 -0.57
CA TYR A 29 -12.76 15.95 -1.90
C TYR A 29 -13.85 15.44 -2.84
N PHE A 30 -13.99 16.11 -3.98
CA PHE A 30 -14.97 15.75 -5.00
C PHE A 30 -14.28 15.24 -6.26
N LEU A 31 -14.86 14.22 -6.86
CA LEU A 31 -14.50 13.72 -8.18
C LEU A 31 -15.65 13.95 -9.16
N ARG A 32 -15.33 13.89 -10.46
CA ARG A 32 -16.29 13.97 -11.57
C ARG A 32 -17.25 15.17 -11.47
N GLU A 33 -16.68 16.36 -11.43
CA GLU A 33 -17.43 17.63 -11.43
C GLU A 33 -18.41 17.77 -10.25
N GLY A 34 -18.04 17.22 -9.08
CA GLY A 34 -18.88 17.31 -7.87
C GLY A 34 -19.90 16.19 -7.69
N LYS A 35 -20.00 15.25 -8.65
CA LYS A 35 -20.99 14.17 -8.58
C LYS A 35 -20.63 13.09 -7.55
N VAL A 36 -19.35 12.87 -7.30
CA VAL A 36 -18.85 11.85 -6.38
C VAL A 36 -18.14 12.55 -5.24
N ARG A 37 -18.62 12.34 -4.01
CA ARG A 37 -17.99 12.87 -2.80
C ARG A 37 -17.15 11.77 -2.16
N VAL A 38 -15.92 12.09 -1.81
CA VAL A 38 -15.00 11.19 -1.13
C VAL A 38 -14.61 11.79 0.21
N LEU A 39 -14.63 10.97 1.26
CA LEU A 39 -14.21 11.34 2.61
C LEU A 39 -13.18 10.34 3.12
N ILE A 40 -12.16 10.85 3.78
CA ILE A 40 -11.10 10.05 4.38
C ILE A 40 -11.22 10.12 5.89
N TYR A 41 -11.19 8.96 6.53
CA TYR A 41 -11.33 8.83 7.97
C TYR A 41 -10.16 8.09 8.58
N LYS A 42 -9.87 8.38 9.85
CA LYS A 42 -8.95 7.61 10.70
C LYS A 42 -9.69 7.12 11.94
N CYS A 43 -9.58 5.83 12.22
CA CYS A 43 -10.19 5.21 13.40
C CYS A 43 -9.33 5.49 14.64
N SER A 44 -9.87 6.12 15.67
CA SER A 44 -9.14 6.46 16.90
C SER A 44 -8.68 5.23 17.71
N LYS A 45 -9.39 4.10 17.60
CA LYS A 45 -9.07 2.84 18.30
C LYS A 45 -7.94 2.05 17.64
N CYS A 46 -8.05 1.78 16.33
CA CYS A 46 -7.06 0.95 15.62
C CYS A 46 -6.08 1.76 14.77
N SER A 47 -6.25 3.10 14.72
CA SER A 47 -5.51 4.02 13.86
C SER A 47 -5.62 3.73 12.35
N GLY A 48 -6.56 2.86 11.93
CA GLY A 48 -6.76 2.47 10.54
C GLY A 48 -7.40 3.58 9.71
N LEU A 49 -6.99 3.69 8.44
CA LEU A 49 -7.57 4.63 7.49
C LEU A 49 -8.71 3.98 6.72
N TRP A 50 -9.75 4.78 6.45
CA TRP A 50 -10.92 4.40 5.68
C TRP A 50 -11.25 5.47 4.64
N LYS A 51 -11.67 5.04 3.46
CA LYS A 51 -12.20 5.90 2.40
C LYS A 51 -13.68 5.60 2.25
N MET A 52 -14.51 6.63 2.42
CA MET A 52 -15.93 6.57 2.12
C MET A 52 -16.18 7.32 0.82
N THR A 53 -16.86 6.67 -0.11
CA THR A 53 -17.34 7.30 -1.33
C THR A 53 -18.86 7.37 -1.29
N GLU A 54 -19.40 8.52 -1.64
CA GLU A 54 -20.83 8.79 -1.74
C GLU A 54 -21.19 9.17 -3.18
N TYR A 55 -22.13 8.43 -3.76
CA TYR A 55 -22.67 8.67 -5.10
C TYR A 55 -24.15 8.30 -5.14
N GLN A 56 -25.01 9.20 -5.62
CA GLN A 56 -26.47 8.97 -5.71
C GLN A 56 -27.11 8.46 -4.39
N ASN A 57 -26.70 9.02 -3.25
CA ASN A 57 -27.13 8.61 -1.90
C ASN A 57 -26.76 7.16 -1.51
N VAL A 58 -25.81 6.55 -2.23
CA VAL A 58 -25.21 5.27 -1.86
C VAL A 58 -23.82 5.54 -1.30
N GLU A 59 -23.57 5.04 -0.09
CA GLU A 59 -22.25 5.04 0.53
C GLU A 59 -21.54 3.71 0.26
N LYS A 60 -20.24 3.78 -0.06
CA LYS A 60 -19.33 2.64 -0.02
C LYS A 60 -18.12 2.98 0.81
N TRP A 61 -17.70 2.01 1.61
CA TRP A 61 -16.57 2.13 2.51
C TRP A 61 -15.47 1.19 2.04
N LEU A 62 -14.25 1.70 1.99
CA LEU A 62 -13.05 0.99 1.57
C LEU A 62 -11.98 1.12 2.64
N GLN A 63 -11.34 0.01 2.95
CA GLN A 63 -10.05 -0.01 3.61
C GLN A 63 -8.93 0.17 2.60
N VAL A 64 -7.72 0.43 3.10
CA VAL A 64 -6.55 0.55 2.24
C VAL A 64 -6.32 -0.74 1.43
N ASN A 65 -6.09 -0.60 0.12
CA ASN A 65 -6.08 -1.64 -0.92
C ASN A 65 -7.41 -2.37 -1.21
N GLU A 66 -8.55 -1.86 -0.73
CA GLU A 66 -9.86 -2.33 -1.19
C GLU A 66 -10.35 -1.59 -2.44
N VAL A 67 -11.26 -2.25 -3.16
CA VAL A 67 -11.94 -1.74 -4.35
C VAL A 67 -13.45 -1.97 -4.23
N THR A 68 -14.26 -1.05 -4.74
CA THR A 68 -15.73 -1.15 -4.66
C THR A 68 -16.34 -2.24 -5.55
N SER A 69 -15.68 -2.59 -6.66
CA SER A 69 -16.08 -3.68 -7.57
C SER A 69 -14.91 -4.13 -8.44
N LYS A 70 -14.91 -5.41 -8.83
CA LYS A 70 -13.94 -5.98 -9.80
C LYS A 70 -14.46 -5.95 -11.25
N GLU A 71 -15.71 -5.58 -11.46
CA GLU A 71 -16.35 -5.56 -12.77
C GLU A 71 -16.51 -4.12 -13.28
N TYR A 72 -15.98 -3.87 -14.49
CA TYR A 72 -16.16 -2.59 -15.18
C TYR A 72 -17.60 -2.44 -15.65
N ILE A 73 -18.30 -1.44 -15.11
CA ILE A 73 -19.62 -1.01 -15.56
C ILE A 73 -19.48 0.44 -16.07
N SER A 74 -20.19 0.78 -17.14
CA SER A 74 -20.16 2.14 -17.69
C SER A 74 -20.76 3.14 -16.70
N PHE A 75 -20.19 4.35 -16.63
CA PHE A 75 -20.59 5.36 -15.66
C PHE A 75 -22.06 5.77 -15.77
N ASP A 76 -22.61 5.76 -16.99
CA ASP A 76 -23.99 6.17 -17.27
C ASP A 76 -25.00 5.02 -17.13
N SER A 77 -24.57 3.84 -16.67
CA SER A 77 -25.46 2.70 -16.49
C SER A 77 -26.45 2.92 -15.34
N PRO A 78 -27.72 2.48 -15.48
CA PRO A 78 -28.68 2.50 -14.37
C PRO A 78 -28.16 1.69 -13.18
N ASN A 79 -28.34 2.20 -11.96
CA ASN A 79 -27.84 1.60 -10.71
C ASN A 79 -26.30 1.43 -10.66
N TYR A 80 -25.57 2.22 -11.45
CA TYR A 80 -24.11 2.21 -11.43
C TYR A 80 -23.54 2.83 -10.16
N TYR A 81 -22.41 2.28 -9.71
CA TYR A 81 -21.58 2.87 -8.69
C TYR A 81 -20.11 2.94 -9.20
N PRO A 82 -19.39 4.06 -9.04
CA PRO A 82 -18.02 4.19 -9.53
C PRO A 82 -17.10 3.15 -8.93
N ILE A 83 -16.26 2.53 -9.79
CA ILE A 83 -15.12 1.75 -9.30
C ILE A 83 -14.16 2.74 -8.65
N GLU A 84 -13.97 2.57 -7.35
CA GLU A 84 -13.05 3.35 -6.55
C GLU A 84 -12.11 2.40 -5.83
N TYR A 85 -10.85 2.84 -5.72
CA TYR A 85 -9.79 2.17 -4.98
C TYR A 85 -9.39 3.07 -3.83
N PHE A 86 -8.99 2.47 -2.71
CA PHE A 86 -8.23 3.21 -1.71
C PHE A 86 -6.77 2.79 -1.80
N GLU A 87 -6.05 3.44 -2.70
CA GLU A 87 -4.65 3.11 -3.01
C GLU A 87 -3.76 3.32 -1.78
N PHE A 88 -2.80 2.44 -1.57
CA PHE A 88 -1.84 2.60 -0.47
C PHE A 88 -1.08 3.93 -0.54
N ALA A 89 -0.73 4.38 -1.75
CA ALA A 89 -0.05 5.66 -1.94
C ALA A 89 -0.93 6.87 -1.55
N GLU A 90 -2.24 6.77 -1.78
CA GLU A 90 -3.22 7.75 -1.31
C GLU A 90 -3.30 7.72 0.21
N ALA A 91 -3.44 6.54 0.81
CA ALA A 91 -3.50 6.39 2.27
C ALA A 91 -2.24 6.93 2.97
N TYR A 92 -1.06 6.71 2.39
CA TYR A 92 0.22 7.21 2.92
C TYR A 92 0.28 8.74 3.00
N PHE A 93 -0.43 9.46 2.11
CA PHE A 93 -0.51 10.93 2.18
C PHE A 93 -1.14 11.40 3.50
N TYR A 94 -2.11 10.64 4.02
CA TYR A 94 -2.81 10.97 5.26
C TYR A 94 -2.16 10.36 6.51
N ASP A 95 -1.43 9.25 6.36
CA ASP A 95 -0.71 8.61 7.45
C ASP A 95 0.64 8.06 7.01
N ASN A 96 1.69 8.86 7.20
CA ASN A 96 3.06 8.48 6.86
C ASN A 96 3.64 7.37 7.74
N SER A 97 2.95 6.95 8.80
CA SER A 97 3.42 5.83 9.64
C SER A 97 3.19 4.46 8.96
N LEU A 98 2.35 4.41 7.92
CA LEU A 98 2.06 3.22 7.10
C LEU A 98 3.32 2.57 6.49
N GLN A 99 4.36 3.35 6.23
CA GLN A 99 5.59 2.91 5.56
C GLN A 99 6.79 3.75 6.06
N CYS A 100 7.99 3.16 6.21
CA CYS A 100 9.19 3.95 6.58
C CYS A 100 9.58 4.96 5.51
N GLY A 101 9.42 4.52 4.26
CA GLY A 101 9.77 5.25 3.06
C GLY A 101 8.51 5.77 2.41
N ASN A 102 8.69 6.77 1.56
CA ASN A 102 7.61 7.17 0.66
C ASN A 102 7.34 6.04 -0.37
N PRO A 103 6.07 5.73 -0.68
CA PRO A 103 5.70 4.77 -1.72
C PRO A 103 6.49 4.92 -3.02
N LYS A 104 6.69 6.15 -3.50
CA LYS A 104 7.48 6.42 -4.72
C LYS A 104 8.94 6.01 -4.62
N GLU A 105 9.54 6.13 -3.44
CA GLU A 105 10.93 5.69 -3.25
C GLU A 105 11.05 4.16 -3.19
N CYS A 106 9.96 3.48 -2.80
CA CYS A 106 9.94 2.04 -2.61
C CYS A 106 9.42 1.27 -3.83
N GLU A 107 8.83 1.97 -4.82
CA GLU A 107 8.22 1.37 -6.01
C GLU A 107 9.18 0.50 -6.82
N LYS A 108 10.51 0.75 -6.72
CA LYS A 108 11.53 -0.07 -7.37
C LYS A 108 11.42 -1.54 -6.94
N TYR A 109 11.10 -1.84 -5.67
CA TYR A 109 11.05 -3.21 -5.15
C TYR A 109 9.63 -3.55 -4.70
N SER A 110 9.00 -4.50 -5.36
CA SER A 110 7.68 -4.99 -4.96
C SER A 110 7.71 -5.54 -3.53
N GLY A 111 6.85 -5.01 -2.66
CA GLY A 111 6.74 -5.41 -1.24
C GLY A 111 7.62 -4.60 -0.27
N LEU A 112 8.50 -3.73 -0.74
CA LEU A 112 9.38 -2.97 0.14
C LEU A 112 8.64 -1.85 0.86
N THR A 113 8.68 -1.84 2.19
CA THR A 113 8.08 -0.76 3.01
C THR A 113 9.09 0.18 3.66
N CYS A 114 10.37 0.06 3.30
CA CYS A 114 11.44 0.93 3.79
C CYS A 114 12.11 1.70 2.65
N SER A 115 12.36 3.00 2.82
CA SER A 115 13.09 3.78 1.82
C SER A 115 14.45 3.11 1.56
N PRO A 116 14.82 2.84 0.30
CA PRO A 116 16.12 2.24 -0.04
C PRO A 116 17.31 3.03 0.51
N LYS A 117 17.17 4.34 0.71
CA LYS A 117 18.20 5.22 1.29
C LYS A 117 18.52 4.89 2.76
N ASN A 118 17.61 4.22 3.45
CA ASN A 118 17.76 3.84 4.87
C ASN A 118 18.18 2.37 5.02
N LEU A 119 18.34 1.63 3.92
CA LEU A 119 18.71 0.23 3.93
C LEU A 119 20.23 0.08 3.95
N ASN A 120 20.74 -0.47 5.04
CA ASN A 120 22.14 -0.85 5.18
C ASN A 120 22.32 -2.31 4.79
N PHE A 121 23.25 -2.59 3.89
CA PHE A 121 23.62 -3.96 3.52
C PHE A 121 24.09 -4.74 4.77
N VAL A 122 23.64 -5.98 4.89
CA VAL A 122 24.00 -6.90 5.97
C VAL A 122 24.79 -8.07 5.42
N GLU A 123 24.22 -8.82 4.49
CA GLU A 123 24.84 -10.02 3.92
C GLU A 123 24.33 -10.29 2.51
N LYS A 124 25.15 -11.00 1.72
CA LYS A 124 24.77 -11.50 0.41
C LYS A 124 24.32 -12.95 0.55
N ILE A 125 23.11 -13.26 0.09
CA ILE A 125 22.58 -14.62 0.07
C ILE A 125 23.10 -15.34 -1.16
N MET A 126 22.87 -14.76 -2.34
CA MET A 126 23.34 -15.31 -3.60
C MET A 126 23.57 -14.23 -4.64
N GLU A 127 24.48 -14.51 -5.55
CA GLU A 127 24.67 -13.75 -6.78
C GLU A 127 25.09 -14.74 -7.86
N GLY A 128 24.37 -14.73 -8.97
CA GLY A 128 24.61 -15.62 -10.10
C GLY A 128 24.39 -14.90 -11.41
N ASP A 129 25.23 -15.21 -12.38
CA ASP A 129 25.11 -14.77 -13.76
C ASP A 129 25.26 -15.99 -14.67
N ALA A 130 24.29 -16.18 -15.54
CA ALA A 130 24.27 -17.23 -16.54
C ALA A 130 23.84 -16.66 -17.91
N GLY A 131 24.73 -15.87 -18.51
CA GLY A 131 24.64 -15.42 -19.89
C GLY A 131 23.55 -14.37 -20.09
N CYS A 132 22.31 -14.82 -20.26
CA CYS A 132 21.14 -13.95 -20.48
C CYS A 132 20.29 -13.75 -19.23
N TYR A 133 20.75 -14.24 -18.07
CA TYR A 133 20.06 -14.16 -16.79
C TYR A 133 21.04 -13.78 -15.69
N ASN A 134 20.65 -12.85 -14.83
CA ASN A 134 21.32 -12.60 -13.56
C ASN A 134 20.30 -12.62 -12.41
N ILE A 135 20.80 -12.98 -11.23
CA ILE A 135 20.05 -12.96 -9.99
C ILE A 135 20.96 -12.49 -8.87
N LYS A 136 20.43 -11.62 -8.03
CA LYS A 136 21.10 -11.09 -6.86
C LYS A 136 20.13 -11.04 -5.70
N GLU A 137 20.44 -11.75 -4.62
CA GLU A 137 19.69 -11.71 -3.37
C GLU A 137 20.60 -11.28 -2.22
N GLU A 138 20.17 -10.25 -1.50
CA GLU A 138 20.93 -9.62 -0.43
C GLU A 138 20.01 -9.25 0.73
N ILE A 139 20.53 -9.36 1.95
CA ILE A 139 19.85 -8.93 3.17
C ILE A 139 20.27 -7.51 3.51
N TYR A 140 19.28 -6.69 3.79
CA TYR A 140 19.42 -5.32 4.22
C TYR A 140 18.70 -5.11 5.55
N LYS A 141 19.17 -4.13 6.32
CA LYS A 141 18.54 -3.68 7.56
C LYS A 141 18.25 -2.19 7.47
N CYS A 142 17.01 -1.81 7.75
CA CYS A 142 16.61 -0.40 7.82
C CYS A 142 17.20 0.24 9.09
N ASN A 143 17.95 1.34 8.95
CA ASN A 143 18.52 2.06 10.09
C ASN A 143 17.52 2.94 10.85
N LYS A 144 16.29 3.09 10.35
CA LYS A 144 15.24 3.89 11.00
C LYS A 144 14.32 3.05 11.87
N CYS A 145 13.88 1.90 11.36
CA CYS A 145 12.91 1.06 12.05
C CYS A 145 13.41 -0.37 12.28
N GLU A 146 14.71 -0.61 12.06
CA GLU A 146 15.43 -1.85 12.39
C GLU A 146 14.96 -3.13 11.66
N ASN A 147 13.90 -3.04 10.85
CA ASN A 147 13.37 -4.13 10.03
C ASN A 147 14.43 -4.65 9.06
N LYS A 148 14.49 -5.98 8.93
CA LYS A 148 15.34 -6.69 7.97
C LYS A 148 14.55 -7.09 6.72
N TRP A 149 15.22 -7.04 5.57
CA TRP A 149 14.65 -7.28 4.26
C TRP A 149 15.58 -8.13 3.42
N ILE A 150 15.03 -9.11 2.70
CA ILE A 150 15.67 -9.73 1.54
C ILE A 150 15.28 -8.88 0.34
N LEU A 151 16.24 -8.30 -0.35
CA LEU A 151 16.03 -7.69 -1.67
C LEU A 151 16.51 -8.67 -2.74
N LYS A 152 15.66 -8.89 -3.74
CA LYS A 152 15.95 -9.73 -4.89
C LYS A 152 15.86 -8.90 -6.16
N GLU A 153 16.94 -8.89 -6.93
CA GLU A 153 17.02 -8.33 -8.28
C GLU A 153 17.25 -9.49 -9.25
N GLU A 154 16.33 -9.68 -10.17
CA GLU A 154 16.45 -10.61 -11.29
C GLU A 154 16.46 -9.80 -12.57
N PHE A 155 17.34 -10.16 -13.49
CA PHE A 155 17.27 -9.68 -14.86
C PHE A 155 17.34 -10.85 -15.81
N ASP A 156 16.46 -10.83 -16.81
CA ASP A 156 16.63 -11.65 -17.99
C ASP A 156 16.41 -10.82 -19.25
N THR A 157 17.07 -11.22 -20.34
CA THR A 157 17.03 -10.45 -21.59
C THR A 157 15.64 -10.38 -22.24
N HIS A 158 14.68 -11.22 -21.83
CA HIS A 158 13.33 -11.25 -22.37
C HIS A 158 12.34 -10.38 -21.57
N HIS A 159 12.41 -10.37 -20.24
CA HIS A 159 11.50 -9.64 -19.35
C HIS A 159 12.11 -8.38 -18.72
N GLY A 160 13.42 -8.18 -18.82
CA GLY A 160 14.11 -7.05 -18.18
C GLY A 160 14.31 -7.28 -16.68
N TYR A 161 14.26 -6.21 -15.89
CA TYR A 161 14.46 -6.28 -14.43
C TYR A 161 13.16 -6.59 -13.69
N ALA A 162 13.21 -7.58 -12.80
CA ALA A 162 12.21 -7.86 -11.79
C ALA A 162 12.84 -7.69 -10.40
N ASN A 163 12.24 -6.82 -9.59
CA ASN A 163 12.76 -6.46 -8.27
C ASN A 163 11.70 -6.74 -7.20
N SER A 164 12.07 -7.47 -6.16
CA SER A 164 11.16 -7.79 -5.05
C SER A 164 11.85 -7.66 -3.70
N ALA A 165 11.04 -7.49 -2.65
CA ALA A 165 11.49 -7.40 -1.28
C ALA A 165 10.60 -8.24 -0.36
N ALA A 166 11.22 -8.99 0.54
CA ALA A 166 10.54 -9.77 1.57
C ALA A 166 11.06 -9.38 2.95
N LYS A 167 10.16 -9.10 3.89
CA LYS A 167 10.53 -8.80 5.28
C LYS A 167 10.98 -10.08 5.98
N ILE A 168 12.10 -10.02 6.70
CA ILE A 168 12.60 -11.11 7.55
C ILE A 168 12.17 -10.81 8.99
N ASN A 169 11.52 -11.77 9.64
CA ASN A 169 11.20 -11.70 11.07
C ASN A 169 12.43 -12.07 11.91
#